data_AF-A0A3B9JE11-F1
#
_entry.id   AF-A0A3B9JE11-F1
#
_cell.length_a   1.000
_cell.length_b   1.000
_cell.length_c   1.000
_cell.angle_alpha   90.00
_cell.angle_beta   90.00
_cell.angle_gamma   90.00
#
_symmetry.space_group_name_H-M   'P 1'
#
loop_
_entity.id
_entity.type
_entity.pdbx_description
1 polymer ?
#
loop_
_entity_poly.entity_id
_entity_poly.type
_entity_poly.pdbx_seq_one_letter_code
_entity_poly.pdbx_strand_id
1 'polypeptide(L)'
;GDEDGGETYGLSDYIPAGGLGDEVLRTDAWFNVTFSAVMASCTIPADGAQNTIIDVIQDPDSGGMWIERWTVPCDDGSTKSFDITFTPAASGGTDISIETAE
;
A
#
# COMPACT_ATOMS: atom_id res chain seq x y z
N GLY A 1 -32.09 4.35 22.73
CA GLY A 1 -30.75 3.79 22.93
C GLY A 1 -30.34 3.45 21.54
N ASP A 2 -29.73 4.42 20.88
CA ASP A 2 -29.51 4.42 19.45
C ASP A 2 -28.10 4.94 19.32
N GLU A 3 -27.17 3.98 19.37
CA GLU A 3 -25.76 4.22 19.20
C GLU A 3 -25.55 4.61 17.74
N ASP A 4 -25.13 5.86 17.59
CA ASP A 4 -24.60 6.51 16.41
C ASP A 4 -23.46 5.67 15.83
N GLY A 5 -23.80 4.69 14.99
CA GLY A 5 -22.88 3.91 14.20
C GLY A 5 -22.40 4.77 13.04
N GLY A 6 -21.42 5.64 13.31
CA GLY A 6 -20.74 6.41 12.28
C GLY A 6 -20.18 5.47 11.22
N GLU A 7 -20.87 5.38 10.08
CA GLU A 7 -20.37 4.73 8.89
C GLU A 7 -19.14 5.51 8.42
N THR A 8 -17.96 5.09 8.84
CA THR A 8 -16.73 5.37 8.09
C THR A 8 -16.94 4.76 6.71
N TYR A 9 -17.39 5.56 5.75
CA TYR A 9 -17.49 5.19 4.34
C TYR A 9 -16.27 4.32 3.98
N GLY A 10 -16.52 3.10 3.49
CA GLY A 10 -15.54 2.02 3.38
C GLY A 10 -14.33 2.34 2.50
N LEU A 11 -13.38 3.11 3.03
CA LEU A 11 -12.08 3.36 2.41
C LEU A 11 -11.32 2.05 2.19
N SER A 12 -11.63 1.01 2.97
CA SER A 12 -11.13 -0.35 2.81
C SER A 12 -11.27 -0.89 1.38
N ASP A 13 -12.30 -0.51 0.64
CA ASP A 13 -12.53 -0.98 -0.73
C ASP A 13 -11.61 -0.29 -1.75
N TYR A 14 -10.96 0.80 -1.34
CA TYR A 14 -10.05 1.63 -2.14
C TYR A 14 -8.59 1.51 -1.70
N ILE A 15 -8.30 0.70 -0.69
CA ILE A 15 -6.95 0.47 -0.15
C ILE A 15 -6.65 -1.03 -0.29
N PRO A 16 -5.49 -1.42 -0.83
CA PRO A 16 -5.09 -2.82 -0.86
C PRO A 16 -5.07 -3.45 0.54
N ALA A 17 -5.59 -4.68 0.63
CA ALA A 17 -5.63 -5.46 1.87
C ALA A 17 -4.45 -6.44 1.97
N GLY A 18 -4.11 -6.82 3.21
CA GLY A 18 -2.97 -7.69 3.50
C GLY A 18 -1.79 -6.92 4.12
N GLY A 19 -0.57 -7.42 3.89
CA GLY A 19 0.66 -6.85 4.44
C GLY A 19 0.73 -6.86 5.97
N LEU A 20 1.75 -6.19 6.50
CA LEU A 20 2.00 -6.02 7.94
C LEU A 20 1.55 -4.64 8.46
N GLY A 21 1.45 -3.64 7.57
CA GLY A 21 0.98 -2.31 7.95
C GLY A 21 -0.48 -2.29 8.42
N ASP A 22 -0.80 -1.41 9.37
CA ASP A 22 -2.19 -1.11 9.69
C ASP A 22 -2.90 -0.36 8.55
N GLU A 23 -4.20 -0.14 8.66
CA GLU A 23 -4.98 0.51 7.60
C GLU A 23 -4.51 1.94 7.30
N VAL A 24 -4.09 2.69 8.31
CA VAL A 24 -3.61 4.07 8.14
C VAL A 24 -2.31 4.05 7.34
N LEU A 25 -1.35 3.21 7.75
CA LEU A 25 -0.08 3.08 7.05
C LEU A 25 -0.25 2.54 5.62
N ARG A 26 -1.16 1.58 5.40
CA ARG A 26 -1.50 1.09 4.05
C ARG A 26 -2.14 2.18 3.19
N THR A 27 -2.99 3.03 3.77
CA THR A 27 -3.58 4.17 3.05
C THR A 27 -2.49 5.12 2.57
N ASP A 28 -1.56 5.48 3.46
CA ASP A 28 -0.44 6.37 3.15
C ASP A 28 0.48 5.76 2.08
N ALA A 29 0.82 4.47 2.23
CA ALA A 29 1.61 3.74 1.23
C ALA A 29 0.89 3.70 -0.12
N TRP A 30 -0.40 3.39 -0.14
CA TRP A 30 -1.18 3.27 -1.36
C TRP A 30 -1.27 4.57 -2.17
N PHE A 31 -1.40 5.71 -1.49
CA PHE A 31 -1.36 7.02 -2.16
C PHE A 31 -0.03 7.23 -2.89
N ASN A 32 1.08 6.88 -2.25
CA ASN A 32 2.41 6.98 -2.85
C ASN A 32 2.63 5.95 -3.98
N VAL A 33 2.17 4.71 -3.80
CA VAL A 33 2.21 3.67 -4.86
C VAL A 33 1.42 4.12 -6.08
N THR A 34 0.24 4.70 -5.90
CA THR A 34 -0.60 5.20 -7.01
C THR A 34 0.15 6.25 -7.83
N PHE A 35 0.86 7.17 -7.17
CA PHE A 35 1.70 8.15 -7.86
C PHE A 35 2.87 7.50 -8.60
N SER A 36 3.58 6.56 -7.95
CA SER A 36 4.68 5.79 -8.57
C SER A 36 4.21 4.96 -9.77
N ALA A 37 3.00 4.39 -9.71
CA ALA A 37 2.40 3.65 -10.80
C ALA A 37 2.16 4.53 -12.03
N VAL A 38 1.59 5.72 -11.84
CA VAL A 38 1.40 6.70 -12.93
C VAL A 38 2.74 7.07 -13.57
N MET A 39 3.77 7.32 -12.76
CA MET A 39 5.12 7.62 -13.26
C MET A 39 5.75 6.44 -14.02
N ALA A 40 5.41 5.21 -13.63
CA ALA A 40 5.79 3.97 -14.31
C ALA A 40 4.87 3.61 -15.50
N SER A 41 4.03 4.55 -15.96
CA SER A 41 3.07 4.37 -17.06
C SER A 41 2.03 3.25 -16.80
N CYS A 42 1.66 3.06 -15.54
CA CYS A 42 0.59 2.16 -15.11
C CYS A 42 -0.59 2.97 -14.57
N THR A 43 -1.65 3.05 -15.38
CA THR A 43 -2.94 3.57 -14.91
C THR A 43 -3.65 2.45 -14.16
N ILE A 44 -4.00 2.69 -12.90
CA ILE A 44 -4.65 1.70 -12.04
C ILE A 44 -6.17 1.73 -12.31
N PRO A 45 -6.83 0.59 -12.59
CA PRO A 45 -8.27 0.51 -12.78
C PRO A 45 -9.04 0.86 -11.50
N ALA A 46 -10.35 1.11 -11.63
CA ALA A 46 -11.22 1.45 -10.50
C ALA A 46 -11.27 0.37 -9.40
N ASP A 47 -11.08 -0.89 -9.76
CA ASP A 47 -10.99 -2.04 -8.83
C ASP A 47 -9.54 -2.43 -8.51
N GLY A 48 -8.55 -1.61 -8.92
CA GLY A 48 -7.15 -1.96 -8.83
C GLY A 48 -6.63 -2.13 -7.41
N ALA A 49 -7.22 -1.45 -6.43
CA ALA A 49 -6.89 -1.65 -5.02
C ALA A 49 -7.22 -3.08 -4.54
N GLN A 50 -8.39 -3.59 -4.91
CA GLN A 50 -8.88 -4.94 -4.53
C GLN A 50 -8.08 -6.05 -5.21
N ASN A 51 -7.50 -5.74 -6.37
CA ASN A 51 -6.71 -6.66 -7.18
C ASN A 51 -5.20 -6.49 -6.97
N THR A 52 -4.77 -5.56 -6.10
CA THR A 52 -3.36 -5.42 -5.72
C THR A 52 -2.98 -6.51 -4.75
N ILE A 53 -1.87 -7.20 -5.03
CA ILE A 53 -1.32 -8.25 -4.16
C ILE A 53 -0.19 -7.65 -3.33
N ILE A 54 -0.20 -7.90 -2.03
CA ILE A 54 0.88 -7.51 -1.11
C ILE A 54 1.61 -8.76 -0.63
N ASP A 55 2.87 -8.89 -1.00
CA ASP A 55 3.78 -9.92 -0.50
C ASP A 55 4.79 -9.32 0.50
N VAL A 56 4.95 -9.93 1.66
CA VAL A 56 6.00 -9.55 2.61
C VAL A 56 7.32 -10.15 2.14
N ILE A 57 8.24 -9.31 1.68
CA ILE A 57 9.55 -9.73 1.17
C ILE A 57 10.57 -9.86 2.30
N GLN A 58 10.45 -8.99 3.30
CA GLN A 58 11.27 -9.02 4.50
C GLN A 58 10.37 -8.74 5.71
N ASP A 59 10.36 -9.65 6.69
CA ASP A 59 9.77 -9.39 7.99
C ASP A 59 10.50 -8.25 8.73
N PRO A 60 9.88 -7.61 9.73
CA PRO A 60 10.51 -6.56 10.52
C PRO A 60 11.82 -7.03 11.14
N ASP A 61 12.89 -6.29 10.86
CA ASP A 61 14.20 -6.55 11.45
C ASP A 61 14.29 -6.05 12.91
N SER A 62 15.48 -6.13 13.52
CA SER A 62 15.68 -5.64 14.89
C SER A 62 15.44 -4.13 15.07
N GLY A 63 15.49 -3.36 13.98
CA GLY A 63 15.15 -1.94 13.94
C GLY A 63 13.68 -1.69 13.60
N GLY A 64 12.90 -2.74 13.35
CA GLY A 64 11.51 -2.66 12.93
C GLY A 64 11.32 -2.23 11.47
N MET A 65 12.38 -2.26 10.65
CA MET A 65 12.29 -2.00 9.21
C MET A 65 11.86 -3.27 8.48
N TRP A 66 10.91 -3.14 7.54
CA TRP A 66 10.41 -4.25 6.74
C TRP A 66 10.16 -3.83 5.30
N ILE A 67 10.03 -4.82 4.41
CA ILE A 67 9.83 -4.61 2.97
C ILE A 67 8.63 -5.42 2.50
N GLU A 68 7.73 -4.76 1.78
CA GLU A 68 6.61 -5.38 1.09
C GLU A 68 6.72 -5.13 -0.41
N ARG A 69 6.32 -6.11 -1.22
CA ARG A 69 6.14 -5.97 -2.66
C ARG A 69 4.68 -5.87 -2.98
N TRP A 70 4.30 -4.76 -3.60
CA TRP A 70 2.93 -4.50 -4.02
C TRP A 70 2.85 -4.67 -5.53
N THR A 71 2.15 -5.72 -5.98
CA THR A 71 1.90 -5.99 -7.40
C THR A 71 0.55 -5.40 -7.79
N VAL A 72 0.61 -4.32 -8.56
CA VAL A 72 -0.52 -3.47 -8.94
C VAL A 72 -0.95 -3.77 -10.38
N PRO A 73 -2.24 -4.02 -10.64
CA PRO A 73 -2.75 -4.18 -11.99
C PRO A 73 -2.84 -2.83 -12.72
N CYS A 74 -2.62 -2.86 -14.03
CA CYS A 74 -2.74 -1.72 -14.91
C CYS A 74 -3.91 -1.92 -15.89
N ASP A 75 -4.54 -0.84 -16.36
CA ASP A 75 -5.69 -0.86 -17.29
C ASP A 75 -5.40 -1.56 -18.63
N ASP A 76 -4.13 -1.67 -19.02
CA ASP A 76 -3.70 -2.38 -20.23
C ASP A 76 -3.62 -3.91 -20.04
N GLY A 77 -4.00 -4.41 -18.87
CA GLY A 77 -3.96 -5.82 -18.48
C GLY A 77 -2.58 -6.29 -18.03
N SER A 78 -1.58 -5.41 -17.97
CA SER A 78 -0.29 -5.71 -17.37
C SER A 78 -0.31 -5.51 -15.85
N THR A 79 0.81 -5.80 -15.20
CA THR A 79 1.04 -5.53 -13.79
C THR A 79 2.36 -4.81 -13.60
N LYS A 80 2.45 -3.94 -12.59
CA LYS A 80 3.70 -3.35 -12.12
C LYS A 80 3.90 -3.70 -10.65
N SER A 81 5.13 -4.03 -10.28
CA SER A 81 5.48 -4.33 -8.91
C SER A 81 6.31 -3.20 -8.32
N PHE A 82 6.05 -2.88 -7.06
CA PHE A 82 6.76 -1.86 -6.31
C PHE A 82 7.24 -2.44 -4.99
N ASP A 83 8.52 -2.27 -4.69
CA ASP A 83 9.07 -2.61 -3.38
C ASP A 83 8.94 -1.38 -2.48
N ILE A 84 8.24 -1.57 -1.37
CA ILE A 84 7.95 -0.55 -0.38
C ILE A 84 8.76 -0.87 0.87
N THR A 85 9.67 0.03 1.21
CA THR A 85 10.44 -0.07 2.46
C THR A 85 9.78 0.82 3.50
N PHE A 86 9.42 0.21 4.62
CA PHE A 86 8.86 0.89 5.78
C PHE A 86 9.92 0.99 6.88
N THR A 87 10.23 2.21 7.30
CA THR A 87 11.27 2.47 8.31
C THR A 87 10.67 3.24 9.49
N PRO A 88 10.70 2.72 10.72
CA PRO A 88 10.29 3.48 11.90
C PRO A 88 11.08 4.78 12.03
N ALA A 89 10.38 5.92 12.12
CA ALA A 89 11.01 7.23 12.20
C ALA A 89 11.33 7.62 13.64
N ALA A 90 12.49 8.24 13.87
CA ALA A 90 12.90 8.68 15.22
C ALA A 90 11.97 9.75 15.84
N SER A 91 11.23 10.50 15.00
CA SER A 91 10.20 11.46 15.40
C SER A 91 8.86 10.82 15.77
N GLY A 92 8.74 9.50 15.63
CA GLY A 92 7.46 8.78 15.63
C GLY A 92 6.89 8.67 14.20
N GLY A 93 6.05 7.65 13.99
CA GLY A 93 5.53 7.29 12.67
C GLY A 93 6.45 6.35 11.89
N THR A 94 6.18 6.22 10.60
CA THR A 94 6.90 5.34 9.67
C THR A 94 7.21 6.09 8.38
N ASP A 95 8.48 6.14 8.01
CA ASP A 95 8.93 6.62 6.70
C ASP A 95 8.68 5.54 5.64
N ILE A 96 8.21 5.97 4.46
CA ILE A 96 7.87 5.10 3.34
C ILE A 96 8.78 5.45 2.15
N SER A 97 9.51 4.47 1.63
CA SER A 97 10.28 4.58 0.39
C SER A 97 9.74 3.59 -0.63
N ILE A 98 9.61 4.00 -1.89
CA ILE A 98 9.01 3.19 -2.96
C ILE A 98 9.94 3.16 -4.16
N GLU A 99 10.21 1.95 -4.65
CA GLU A 99 10.99 1.70 -5.85
C GLU A 99 10.23 0.72 -6.77
N THR A 100 10.39 0.85 -8.08
CA THR A 100 9.90 -0.18 -9.01
C THR A 100 10.71 -1.46 -8.80
N ALA A 101 10.02 -2.57 -8.56
CA ALA A 101 10.66 -3.87 -8.44
C ALA A 101 11.08 -4.38 -9.84
N GLU A 102 12.31 -4.87 -9.96
CA GLU A 102 12.81 -5.54 -11.19
C GLU A 102 12.37 -6.99 -11.31
#